data_AF-A0A7C7D489-F1
#
_entry.id   AF-A0A7C7D489-F1
#
_cell.length_a   1.000
_cell.length_b   1.000
_cell.length_c   1.000
_cell.angle_alpha   90.00
_cell.angle_beta   90.00
_cell.angle_gamma   90.00
#
_symmetry.space_group_name_H-M   'P 1'
#
loop_
_entity.id
_entity.type
_entity.pdbx_description
1 polymer ?
#
loop_
_entity_poly.entity_id
_entity_poly.type
_entity_poly.pdbx_seq_one_letter_code
_entity_poly.pdbx_strand_id
1 'polypeptide(L)' 'NDIEEPQIKEMKMIEKTGASSWLYTTEIKLADGGEYSYTFRVIPYHPNLINKFDAGLIRWVVQ' A
#
# COMPACT_ATOMS: atom_id res chain seq x y z
N ASN A 1 -15.20 -16.40 -10.76
CA ASN A 1 -13.84 -15.98 -10.38
C ASN A 1 -13.88 -15.58 -8.93
N ASP A 2 -13.87 -16.57 -8.05
CA ASP A 2 -13.77 -16.33 -6.61
C ASP A 2 -12.29 -16.26 -6.25
N ILE A 3 -11.92 -15.32 -5.36
CA ILE A 3 -10.56 -15.19 -4.87
C ILE A 3 -10.36 -16.26 -3.80
N GLU A 4 -9.48 -17.21 -4.08
CA GLU A 4 -9.06 -18.21 -3.09
C GLU A 4 -8.10 -17.55 -2.08
N GLU A 5 -8.39 -17.72 -0.79
CA GLU A 5 -7.56 -17.26 0.35
C GLU A 5 -7.09 -15.78 0.29
N PRO A 6 -8.00 -14.79 0.37
CA PRO A 6 -7.61 -13.38 0.36
C PRO A 6 -6.74 -13.02 1.58
N GLN A 7 -5.55 -12.48 1.34
CA GLN A 7 -4.67 -11.98 2.39
C GLN A 7 -4.59 -10.44 2.38
N ILE A 8 -4.77 -9.86 3.57
CA ILE A 8 -4.54 -8.43 3.81
C ILE A 8 -3.39 -8.31 4.78
N LYS A 9 -2.31 -7.64 4.36
CA LYS A 9 -1.12 -7.46 5.18
C LYS A 9 -0.64 -6.01 5.13
N GLU A 10 -0.40 -5.45 6.30
CA GLU A 10 0.18 -4.12 6.42
C GLU A 10 1.63 -4.13 5.95
N MET A 11 2.04 -3.05 5.26
CA MET A 11 3.43 -2.86 4.85
C MET A 11 4.18 -2.07 5.93
N LYS A 12 5.40 -2.50 6.24
CA LYS A 12 6.27 -1.84 7.21
C LYS A 12 7.21 -0.88 6.49
N MET A 13 7.35 0.33 7.02
CA MET A 13 8.37 1.28 6.56
C MET A 13 9.75 0.73 6.94
N ILE A 14 10.63 0.58 5.94
CA ILE A 14 11.98 0.04 6.16
C ILE A 14 13.05 1.12 6.07
N GLU A 15 12.90 2.10 5.18
CA GLU A 15 13.85 3.19 5.05
C GLU A 15 13.23 4.45 4.46
N LYS A 16 13.90 5.57 4.72
CA LYS A 16 13.65 6.85 4.07
C LYS A 16 14.70 7.05 2.98
N THR A 17 14.31 6.89 1.72
CA THR A 17 15.23 6.89 0.56
C THR A 17 15.56 8.29 0.04
N GLY A 18 14.91 9.34 0.56
CA GLY A 18 15.15 10.72 0.17
C GLY A 18 14.40 11.71 1.06
N ALA A 19 14.47 13.01 0.76
CA ALA A 19 13.84 14.05 1.60
C ALA A 19 12.33 13.83 1.81
N SER A 20 11.64 13.34 0.78
CA SER A 20 10.20 13.05 0.76
C SER A 20 9.88 11.67 0.16
N SER A 21 10.80 10.72 0.30
CA SER A 21 10.65 9.37 -0.25
C SER A 21 10.83 8.32 0.85
N TRP A 22 9.93 7.34 0.89
CA TRP A 22 9.90 6.27 1.87
C TRP A 22 9.70 4.93 1.18
N LEU A 23 10.40 3.91 1.67
CA LEU A 23 10.28 2.54 1.21
C LEU A 23 9.51 1.71 2.23
N TYR A 24 8.49 1.01 1.75
CA TYR A 24 7.65 0.11 2.53
C TYR A 24 7.76 -1.31 1.96
N THR A 25 7.75 -2.32 2.84
CA THR A 25 7.82 -3.72 2.42
C THR A 25 6.87 -4.61 3.21
N THR A 26 6.46 -5.71 2.60
CA THR A 26 5.75 -6.82 3.26
C THR A 26 6.09 -8.13 2.57
N GLU A 27 5.91 -9.24 3.27
CA GLU A 27 6.17 -10.58 2.74
C GLU A 27 4.85 -11.33 2.55
N ILE A 28 4.62 -11.87 1.36
CA ILE A 28 3.45 -12.68 1.03
C ILE A 28 3.95 -14.06 0.63
N LYS A 29 3.34 -15.12 1.19
CA LYS A 29 3.66 -16.51 0.83
C LYS A 29 2.61 -17.00 -0.16
N LEU A 30 3.06 -17.35 -1.36
CA LEU A 30 2.24 -17.98 -2.38
C LEU A 30 2.51 -19.49 -2.31
N ALA A 31 1.52 -20.28 -1.93
CA ALA A 31 1.68 -21.72 -1.74
C ALA A 31 1.71 -22.47 -3.08
N ASP A 32 0.92 -22.01 -4.05
CA ASP A 32 0.68 -22.72 -5.31
C ASP A 32 1.10 -21.89 -6.53
N GLY A 33 1.23 -22.54 -7.68
CA GLY A 33 1.44 -21.86 -8.96
C GLY A 33 0.11 -21.39 -9.55
N GLY A 34 0.05 -20.20 -10.14
CA GLY A 34 -1.18 -19.69 -10.75
C GLY A 34 -1.16 -18.18 -10.98
N GLU A 35 -2.34 -17.64 -11.30
CA GLU A 35 -2.55 -16.20 -11.45
C GLU A 35 -2.95 -15.57 -10.11
N TYR A 36 -2.22 -14.52 -9.71
CA TYR A 36 -2.47 -13.77 -8.49
C TYR A 36 -2.83 -12.33 -8.82
N SER A 37 -3.94 -11.86 -8.27
CA SER A 37 -4.31 -10.45 -8.30
C SER A 37 -3.98 -9.80 -6.97
N TYR A 38 -3.30 -8.65 -7.00
CA TYR A 38 -2.99 -7.87 -5.81
C TYR A 38 -3.40 -6.40 -6.00
N THR A 39 -3.62 -5.71 -4.90
CA THR A 39 -3.90 -4.27 -4.88
C THR A 39 -3.10 -3.63 -3.76
N PHE A 40 -2.35 -2.58 -4.09
CA PHE A 40 -1.72 -1.73 -3.10
C PHE A 40 -2.68 -0.61 -2.69
N ARG A 41 -2.85 -0.40 -1.39
CA ARG A 41 -3.62 0.73 -0.86
C ARG A 41 -2.72 1.57 0.03
N VAL A 42 -2.43 2.78 -0.41
CA VAL A 42 -1.72 3.78 0.40
C VAL A 42 -2.76 4.74 0.98
N ILE A 43 -2.73 4.90 2.29
CA ILE A 43 -3.55 5.91 2.98
C ILE A 43 -2.57 6.97 3.47
N PRO A 44 -2.55 8.17 2.85
CA PRO A 44 -1.70 9.26 3.30
C PRO A 44 -2.12 9.69 4.72
N TYR A 45 -1.12 9.99 5.55
CA TYR A 45 -1.33 10.48 6.91
C TYR A 45 -0.63 11.84 7.07
N HIS A 46 -1.33 12.78 7.70
CA HIS A 46 -0.77 14.04 8.14
C HIS A 46 -1.42 14.42 9.47
N PRO A 47 -0.70 14.98 10.47
CA PRO A 47 -1.27 15.29 11.79
C PRO A 47 -2.51 16.20 11.75
N ASN A 48 -2.58 17.10 10.75
CA ASN A 48 -3.70 18.02 10.57
C ASN A 48 -4.84 17.44 9.71
N LEU A 49 -4.74 16.18 9.30
CA LEU A 49 -5.78 15.51 8.51
C LEU A 49 -6.91 15.05 9.45
N ILE A 50 -8.02 15.79 9.47
CA ILE A 50 -9.17 15.49 10.34
C ILE A 50 -9.84 14.17 9.95
N ASN A 51 -9.89 13.87 8.64
CA ASN A 51 -10.45 12.65 8.10
C ASN A 51 -9.46 11.98 7.14
N LYS A 52 -9.18 10.69 7.34
CA LYS A 52 -8.29 9.87 6.50
C LYS A 52 -8.75 9.74 5.03
N PHE A 53 -10.01 10.08 4.75
CA PHE A 53 -10.58 10.07 3.41
C PHE A 53 -10.59 11.46 2.75
N ASP A 54 -10.17 12.51 3.46
CA ASP A 54 -10.10 13.88 2.94
C ASP A 54 -8.85 14.07 2.08
N ALA A 55 -8.78 13.26 1.02
CA ALA A 55 -7.61 13.11 0.16
C ALA A 55 -7.55 14.16 -0.97
N GLY A 56 -8.35 15.23 -0.92
CA GLY A 56 -8.46 16.23 -1.99
C GLY A 56 -7.15 16.92 -2.39
N LEU A 57 -6.14 16.89 -1.50
CA LEU A 57 -4.81 17.44 -1.75
C LEU A 57 -3.77 16.38 -2.17
N ILE A 58 -4.13 15.09 -2.17
CA ILE A 58 -3.27 14.00 -2.62
C ILE A 58 -3.51 13.74 -4.09
N ARG A 59 -2.43 13.76 -4.89
CA ARG A 59 -2.44 13.37 -6.30
C ARG A 59 -1.48 12.22 -6.51
N TRP A 60 -1.95 11.18 -7.20
CA TRP A 60 -1.08 10.14 -7.70
C TRP A 60 -0.27 10.70 -8.85
N VAL A 61 1.06 10.62 -8.75
CA VAL A 61 1.93 10.89 -9.88
C VAL A 61 1.86 9.68 -10.79
N VAL A 62 1.29 9.85 -11.98
CA VAL A 62 1.41 8.87 -13.07
C VAL A 62 2.71 9.17 -13.81
N GLN A 63 3.49 8.13 -14.07
CA GLN A 63 4.68 8.19 -14.92
C GLN A 63 4.32 7.96 -16.38
#